data_AF-A0A938YPV5-F1
#
_entry.id   AF-A0A938YPV5-F1
#
_cell.length_a   1.000
_cell.length_b   1.000
_cell.length_c   1.000
_cell.angle_alpha   90.00
_cell.angle_beta   90.00
_cell.angle_gamma   90.00
#
_symmetry.space_group_name_H-M   'P 1'
#
loop_
_entity.id
_entity.type
_entity.pdbx_description
1 polymer ?
#
loop_
_entity_poly.entity_id
_entity_poly.type
_entity_poly.pdbx_seq_one_letter_code
_entity_poly.pdbx_strand_id
1 'polypeptide(L)'
;MSVYQATVDPAEMNTSHALMLDLIGSERSVLDVGCASGYLAGALVERGCTVSGVEYDEVEAEKARPVLDRLVVADLNQVELGEQFPPASFDVLVFGDVLEHLLDPVAVLRSSLRLLRPGGTVVISVPNVSHGSVRLALLQGRWRYTPTGLLDRTHIRFFTRRSLVEMLTDVGLQVVRLRGTSADALGTEVAVDAAELPADAVHWVRQQRDADTYQFVVSAALRPEGGDGADGTTVVQETRIELSTTPAAPPRDVHTELAEATSHLAGARAEVDAVRGELDAVRGELDAVRADLGGARATITALRREALGQRDFVIGCEAQVGRMRYDVGQAVATAVEARRDATYAHSELAKSIADSQNAHRRLAETIAELQEARLRSGGPGPRPGGGRVRSAARSLLGPTGWRVATTPVRVARRVVRGAR
;
A
#
# COMPACT_ATOMS: atom_id res chain seq x y z
N MET A 1 18.50 -3.63 -33.06
CA MET A 1 17.51 -2.64 -33.54
C MET A 1 16.96 -1.96 -32.31
N SER A 2 16.90 -0.62 -32.29
CA SER A 2 16.27 0.13 -31.19
C SER A 2 14.81 -0.29 -31.10
N VAL A 3 14.26 -0.43 -29.89
CA VAL A 3 12.82 -0.70 -29.67
C VAL A 3 11.96 0.47 -30.20
N TYR A 4 12.58 1.62 -30.45
CA TYR A 4 11.97 2.88 -30.91
C TYR A 4 11.96 3.09 -32.43
N GLN A 5 12.19 2.03 -33.21
CA GLN A 5 12.16 2.09 -34.67
C GLN A 5 11.06 1.16 -35.21
N ALA A 6 9.99 1.76 -35.75
CA ALA A 6 8.90 1.03 -36.39
C ALA A 6 8.78 1.44 -37.86
N THR A 7 8.40 0.50 -38.72
CA THR A 7 7.97 0.81 -40.09
C THR A 7 6.45 0.93 -40.07
N VAL A 8 5.94 2.08 -40.51
CA VAL A 8 4.50 2.32 -40.55
C VAL A 8 3.98 1.90 -41.92
N ASP A 9 3.21 0.81 -41.98
CA ASP A 9 2.47 0.43 -43.18
C ASP A 9 1.01 0.87 -43.05
N PRO A 10 0.57 1.90 -43.79
CA PRO A 10 -0.83 2.34 -43.81
C PRO A 10 -1.84 1.26 -44.22
N ALA A 11 -1.43 0.23 -44.96
CA ALA A 11 -2.31 -0.84 -45.41
C ALA A 11 -2.54 -1.89 -44.31
N GLU A 12 -1.64 -1.99 -43.32
CA GLU A 12 -1.76 -2.93 -42.22
C GLU A 12 -2.65 -2.37 -41.09
N MET A 13 -3.96 -2.44 -41.31
CA MET A 13 -4.97 -1.87 -40.40
C MET A 13 -5.04 -2.53 -39.00
N ASN A 14 -4.28 -3.59 -38.75
CA ASN A 14 -4.14 -4.21 -37.43
C ASN A 14 -2.91 -3.68 -36.65
N THR A 15 -2.43 -2.49 -36.99
CA THR A 15 -1.38 -1.76 -36.23
C THR A 15 -1.95 -0.49 -35.62
N SER A 16 -1.44 -0.10 -34.46
CA SER A 16 -1.87 1.14 -33.81
C SER A 16 -1.52 2.36 -34.66
N HIS A 17 -0.36 2.36 -35.32
CA HIS A 17 0.09 3.44 -36.20
C HIS A 17 -0.84 3.63 -37.40
N ALA A 18 -1.26 2.57 -38.10
CA ALA A 18 -2.21 2.70 -39.20
C ALA A 18 -3.57 3.25 -38.75
N LEU A 19 -4.07 2.77 -37.59
CA LEU A 19 -5.31 3.29 -37.01
C LEU A 19 -5.19 4.76 -36.60
N MET A 20 -4.06 5.17 -36.01
CA MET A 20 -3.79 6.57 -35.68
C MET A 20 -3.74 7.43 -36.93
N LEU A 21 -3.03 7.01 -37.98
CA LEU A 21 -2.95 7.72 -39.26
C LEU A 21 -4.35 7.96 -39.87
N ASP A 22 -5.23 6.96 -39.85
CA ASP A 22 -6.60 7.11 -40.35
C ASP A 22 -7.44 8.09 -39.49
N LEU A 23 -7.25 8.08 -38.16
CA LEU A 23 -7.95 8.99 -37.26
C LEU A 23 -7.44 10.43 -37.34
N ILE A 24 -6.15 10.63 -37.64
CA ILE A 24 -5.52 11.95 -37.79
C ILE A 24 -5.91 12.58 -39.14
N GLY A 25 -5.88 11.79 -40.22
CA GLY A 25 -6.15 12.26 -41.58
C GLY A 25 -4.94 12.95 -42.24
N SER A 26 -5.20 13.81 -43.21
CA SER A 26 -4.21 14.52 -44.04
C SER A 26 -4.25 16.04 -43.82
N GLU A 27 -3.16 16.71 -44.21
CA GLU A 27 -3.06 18.19 -44.22
C GLU A 27 -3.39 18.86 -42.87
N ARG A 28 -2.98 18.24 -41.76
CA ARG A 28 -3.19 18.73 -40.39
C ARG A 28 -1.91 19.30 -39.77
N SER A 29 -2.05 20.24 -38.84
CA SER A 29 -1.01 20.56 -37.88
C SER A 29 -1.09 19.61 -36.69
N VAL A 30 -0.04 18.82 -36.47
CA VAL A 30 -0.03 17.72 -35.49
C VAL A 30 1.08 17.93 -34.46
N LEU A 31 0.77 17.70 -33.18
CA LEU A 31 1.78 17.50 -32.15
C LEU A 31 1.88 16.01 -31.84
N ASP A 32 3.03 15.41 -32.15
CA ASP A 32 3.38 14.03 -31.79
C ASP A 32 4.09 14.01 -30.43
N VAL A 33 3.35 13.69 -29.38
CA VAL A 33 3.88 13.64 -28.01
C VAL A 33 4.48 12.25 -27.79
N GLY A 34 5.77 12.17 -27.46
CA GLY A 34 6.52 10.91 -27.45
C GLY A 34 6.93 10.47 -28.85
N CYS A 35 7.47 11.38 -29.67
CA CYS A 35 7.67 11.14 -31.10
C CYS A 35 8.79 10.13 -31.44
N ALA A 36 9.58 9.69 -30.44
CA ALA A 36 10.67 8.74 -30.62
C ALA A 36 11.60 9.12 -31.78
N SER A 37 11.90 8.20 -32.69
CA SER A 37 12.72 8.45 -33.89
C SER A 37 12.00 9.21 -35.01
N GLY A 38 10.75 9.64 -34.80
CA GLY A 38 9.95 10.38 -35.78
C GLY A 38 9.30 9.50 -36.85
N TYR A 39 9.18 8.18 -36.62
CA TYR A 39 8.64 7.25 -37.61
C TYR A 39 7.16 7.54 -37.95
N LEU A 40 6.33 7.92 -36.97
CA LEU A 40 4.93 8.32 -37.20
C LEU A 40 4.88 9.70 -37.87
N ALA A 41 5.71 10.63 -37.41
CA ALA A 41 5.84 11.95 -38.00
C ALA A 41 6.18 11.88 -39.51
N GLY A 42 7.11 11.01 -39.91
CA GLY A 42 7.43 10.78 -41.32
C GLY A 42 6.22 10.36 -42.15
N ALA A 43 5.44 9.38 -41.67
CA ALA A 43 4.23 8.92 -42.34
C ALA A 43 3.09 9.96 -42.37
N LEU A 44 3.08 10.91 -41.43
CA LEU A 44 2.16 12.05 -41.42
C LEU A 44 2.59 13.15 -42.38
N VAL A 45 3.89 13.42 -42.49
CA VAL A 45 4.45 14.38 -43.46
C VAL A 45 4.15 13.93 -44.90
N GLU A 46 4.23 12.63 -45.18
CA GLU A 46 3.82 12.06 -46.47
C GLU A 46 2.32 12.30 -46.80
N ARG A 47 1.49 12.54 -45.78
CA ARG A 47 0.07 12.92 -45.92
C ARG A 47 -0.16 14.43 -45.93
N GLY A 48 0.89 15.23 -46.08
CA GLY A 48 0.83 16.69 -46.10
C GLY A 48 0.64 17.34 -44.73
N CYS A 49 0.78 16.60 -43.63
CA CYS A 49 0.71 17.17 -42.29
C CYS A 49 1.99 17.93 -41.93
N THR A 50 1.86 18.97 -41.10
CA THR A 50 2.97 19.65 -40.44
C THR A 50 3.09 19.12 -39.02
N VAL A 51 4.20 18.47 -38.68
CA VAL A 51 4.35 17.75 -37.40
C VAL A 51 5.36 18.45 -36.51
N SER A 52 4.96 18.78 -35.29
CA SER A 52 5.87 19.09 -34.18
C SER A 52 5.98 17.88 -33.25
N GLY A 53 7.10 17.72 -32.56
CA GLY A 53 7.35 16.57 -31.69
C GLY A 53 7.85 16.96 -30.30
N VAL A 54 7.52 16.12 -29.31
CA VAL A 54 8.14 16.12 -27.97
C VAL A 54 8.73 14.74 -27.71
N GLU A 55 9.98 14.68 -27.28
CA GLU A 55 10.66 13.43 -26.93
C GLU A 55 11.61 13.69 -25.75
N TYR A 56 11.72 12.75 -24.81
CA TYR A 56 12.59 12.91 -23.64
C TYR A 56 13.99 12.35 -23.89
N ASP A 57 14.11 11.32 -24.74
CA ASP A 57 15.40 10.74 -25.12
C ASP A 57 16.07 11.59 -26.22
N GLU A 58 17.15 12.27 -25.86
CA GLU A 58 17.91 13.13 -26.78
C GLU A 58 18.38 12.39 -28.06
N VAL A 59 18.74 11.12 -27.94
CA VAL A 59 19.27 10.34 -29.07
C VAL A 59 18.18 10.00 -30.07
N GLU A 60 16.99 9.62 -29.60
CA GLU A 60 15.83 9.39 -30.47
C GLU A 60 15.29 10.71 -31.03
N ALA A 61 15.23 11.76 -30.21
CA ALA A 61 14.80 13.10 -30.62
C ALA A 61 15.63 13.65 -31.80
N GLU A 62 16.95 13.50 -31.77
CA GLU A 62 17.82 13.93 -32.88
C GLU A 62 17.57 13.16 -34.18
N LYS A 63 17.11 11.90 -34.11
CA LYS A 63 16.70 11.15 -35.30
C LYS A 63 15.39 11.67 -35.90
N ALA A 64 14.47 12.14 -35.07
CA ALA A 64 13.20 12.71 -35.50
C ALA A 64 13.33 14.13 -36.08
N ARG A 65 14.33 14.90 -35.63
CA ARG A 65 14.54 16.31 -36.02
C ARG A 65 14.37 16.61 -37.52
N PRO A 66 14.87 15.79 -38.48
CA PRO A 66 14.77 16.09 -39.90
C PRO A 66 13.34 16.08 -40.47
N VAL A 67 12.39 15.41 -39.81
CA VAL A 67 11.00 15.30 -40.27
C VAL A 67 10.03 16.20 -39.51
N LEU A 68 10.50 16.90 -38.46
CA LEU A 68 9.68 17.75 -37.61
C LEU A 68 9.87 19.23 -37.94
N ASP A 69 8.77 19.98 -37.95
CA ASP A 69 8.77 21.45 -38.04
C ASP A 69 9.37 22.08 -36.77
N ARG A 70 9.05 21.48 -35.61
CA ARG A 70 9.61 21.86 -34.32
C ARG A 70 9.76 20.64 -33.43
N LEU A 71 10.90 20.56 -32.74
CA LEU A 71 11.21 19.54 -31.76
C LEU A 71 11.46 20.18 -30.39
N VAL A 72 10.85 19.61 -29.35
CA VAL A 72 11.12 19.94 -27.95
C VAL A 72 11.66 18.69 -27.26
N VAL A 73 12.84 18.79 -26.65
CA VAL A 73 13.38 17.72 -25.81
C VAL A 73 12.94 17.96 -24.37
N ALA A 74 12.06 17.12 -23.83
CA ALA A 74 11.53 17.31 -22.48
C ALA A 74 10.95 16.02 -21.86
N ASP A 75 11.12 15.87 -20.55
CA ASP A 75 10.44 14.86 -19.74
C ASP A 75 9.06 15.39 -19.29
N LEU A 76 8.00 14.76 -19.79
CA LEU A 76 6.61 15.12 -19.48
C LEU A 76 6.23 14.92 -18.01
N ASN A 77 7.05 14.21 -17.21
CA ASN A 77 6.87 14.14 -15.76
C ASN A 77 7.42 15.36 -15.01
N GLN A 78 8.21 16.21 -15.70
CA GLN A 78 8.90 17.35 -15.10
C GLN A 78 8.43 18.70 -15.66
N VAL A 79 7.84 18.70 -16.85
CA VAL A 79 7.40 19.94 -17.52
C VAL A 79 5.90 19.95 -17.75
N GLU A 80 5.31 21.14 -17.76
CA GLU A 80 3.96 21.32 -18.27
C GLU A 80 4.00 21.41 -19.79
N LEU A 81 3.46 20.39 -20.47
CA LEU A 81 3.44 20.32 -21.94
C LEU A 81 2.74 21.55 -22.55
N GLY A 82 1.67 22.01 -21.90
CA GLY A 82 0.93 23.20 -22.30
C GLY A 82 1.79 24.46 -22.42
N GLU A 83 2.92 24.56 -21.73
CA GLU A 83 3.80 25.74 -21.77
C GLU A 83 4.89 25.66 -22.86
N GLN A 84 5.09 24.47 -23.46
CA GLN A 84 6.15 24.26 -24.45
C GLN A 84 5.83 24.83 -25.84
N PHE A 85 4.54 25.07 -26.11
CA PHE A 85 4.05 25.56 -27.39
C PHE A 85 3.03 26.69 -27.22
N PRO A 86 2.84 27.55 -28.23
CA PRO A 86 1.78 28.54 -28.20
C PRO A 86 0.39 27.88 -28.08
N PRO A 87 -0.57 28.50 -27.38
CA PRO A 87 -1.93 27.97 -27.31
C PRO A 87 -2.58 27.89 -28.69
N ALA A 88 -3.53 26.97 -28.87
CA ALA A 88 -4.26 26.76 -30.12
C ALA A 88 -3.35 26.60 -31.37
N SER A 89 -2.25 25.87 -31.23
CA SER A 89 -1.29 25.65 -32.32
C SER A 89 -1.65 24.47 -33.22
N PHE A 90 -2.31 23.45 -32.69
CA PHE A 90 -2.44 22.15 -33.36
C PHE A 90 -3.89 21.77 -33.64
N ASP A 91 -4.14 21.14 -34.78
CA ASP A 91 -5.42 20.53 -35.12
C ASP A 91 -5.58 19.17 -34.42
N VAL A 92 -4.47 18.44 -34.23
CA VAL A 92 -4.44 17.13 -33.58
C VAL A 92 -3.27 17.01 -32.59
N LEU A 93 -3.54 16.50 -31.39
CA LEU A 93 -2.52 16.06 -30.43
C LEU A 93 -2.48 14.53 -30.44
N VAL A 94 -1.31 13.93 -30.56
CA VAL A 94 -1.13 12.47 -30.60
C VAL A 94 -0.37 12.02 -29.36
N PHE A 95 -0.88 11.01 -28.67
CA PHE A 95 -0.20 10.29 -27.59
C PHE A 95 -0.18 8.81 -27.97
N GLY A 96 0.79 8.43 -28.80
CA GLY A 96 0.93 7.06 -29.29
C GLY A 96 1.79 6.23 -28.35
N ASP A 97 1.17 5.42 -27.49
CA ASP A 97 1.88 4.52 -26.56
C ASP A 97 2.76 5.30 -25.56
N VAL A 98 2.14 6.30 -24.91
CA VAL A 98 2.81 7.26 -24.00
C VAL A 98 2.17 7.29 -22.62
N LEU A 99 0.84 7.32 -22.52
CA LEU A 99 0.13 7.59 -21.27
C LEU A 99 0.38 6.53 -20.20
N GLU A 100 0.68 5.31 -20.61
CA GLU A 100 1.02 4.15 -19.79
C GLU A 100 2.40 4.26 -19.11
N HIS A 101 3.27 5.12 -19.63
CA HIS A 101 4.62 5.39 -19.12
C HIS A 101 4.68 6.62 -18.20
N LEU A 102 3.59 7.39 -18.07
CA LEU A 102 3.56 8.63 -17.30
C LEU A 102 3.16 8.42 -15.84
N LEU A 103 3.74 9.22 -14.94
CA LEU A 103 3.34 9.23 -13.53
C LEU A 103 1.93 9.79 -13.37
N ASP A 104 1.60 10.89 -14.05
CA ASP A 104 0.27 11.51 -14.02
C ASP A 104 -0.22 11.84 -15.44
N PRO A 105 -0.77 10.86 -16.17
CA PRO A 105 -1.27 11.08 -17.53
C PRO A 105 -2.43 12.08 -17.57
N VAL A 106 -3.22 12.20 -16.50
CA VAL A 106 -4.34 13.15 -16.41
C VAL A 106 -3.83 14.58 -16.40
N ALA A 107 -2.80 14.88 -15.60
CA ALA A 107 -2.19 16.21 -15.54
C ALA A 107 -1.57 16.61 -16.88
N VAL A 108 -0.80 15.69 -17.50
CA VAL A 108 -0.19 15.93 -18.82
C VAL A 108 -1.26 16.18 -19.87
N LEU A 109 -2.27 15.32 -19.94
CA LEU A 109 -3.36 15.46 -20.91
C LEU A 109 -4.10 16.79 -20.72
N ARG A 110 -4.50 17.13 -19.48
CA ARG A 110 -5.17 18.40 -19.16
C ARG A 110 -4.34 19.61 -19.57
N SER A 111 -3.03 19.61 -19.28
CA SER A 111 -2.15 20.72 -19.67
C SER A 111 -2.04 20.86 -21.20
N SER A 112 -2.10 19.74 -21.93
CA SER A 112 -1.96 19.74 -23.39
C SER A 112 -3.18 20.32 -24.11
N LEU A 113 -4.38 20.26 -23.52
CA LEU A 113 -5.63 20.66 -24.18
C LEU A 113 -5.65 22.13 -24.62
N ARG A 114 -4.90 23.01 -23.94
CA ARG A 114 -4.76 24.43 -24.35
C ARG A 114 -4.04 24.61 -25.69
N LEU A 115 -3.25 23.62 -26.11
CA LEU A 115 -2.50 23.64 -27.37
C LEU A 115 -3.41 23.28 -28.57
N LEU A 116 -4.58 22.71 -28.29
CA LEU A 116 -5.54 22.30 -29.30
C LEU A 116 -6.31 23.50 -29.84
N ARG A 117 -6.44 23.59 -31.16
CA ARG A 117 -7.31 24.57 -31.83
C ARG A 117 -8.79 24.27 -31.54
N PRO A 118 -9.67 25.28 -31.63
CA PRO A 118 -11.11 25.03 -31.64
C PRO A 118 -11.50 24.00 -32.70
N GLY A 119 -12.20 22.94 -32.30
CA GLY A 119 -12.57 21.83 -33.18
C GLY A 119 -11.47 20.79 -33.45
N GLY A 120 -10.30 20.93 -32.81
CA GLY A 120 -9.24 19.92 -32.87
C GLY A 120 -9.59 18.65 -32.09
N THR A 121 -8.78 17.61 -32.28
CA THR A 121 -8.93 16.31 -31.62
C THR A 121 -7.65 15.84 -30.92
N VAL A 122 -7.80 14.91 -29.99
CA VAL A 122 -6.71 14.16 -29.39
C VAL A 122 -6.81 12.72 -29.86
N VAL A 123 -5.72 12.16 -30.37
CA VAL A 123 -5.60 10.76 -30.78
C VAL A 123 -4.67 10.05 -29.80
N ILE A 124 -5.14 8.95 -29.22
CA ILE A 124 -4.42 8.24 -28.16
C ILE A 124 -4.38 6.76 -28.51
N SER A 125 -3.23 6.13 -28.29
CA SER A 125 -3.04 4.69 -28.29
C SER A 125 -2.60 4.24 -26.90
N VAL A 126 -3.26 3.24 -26.32
CA VAL A 126 -2.87 2.64 -25.03
C VAL A 126 -3.14 1.13 -24.98
N PRO A 127 -2.27 0.32 -24.34
CA PRO A 127 -2.44 -1.12 -24.19
C PRO A 127 -3.65 -1.45 -23.31
N ASN A 128 -4.33 -2.56 -23.64
CA ASN A 128 -5.49 -3.03 -22.90
C ASN A 128 -5.10 -4.05 -21.80
N VAL A 129 -5.10 -3.62 -20.54
CA VAL A 129 -4.82 -4.53 -19.41
C VAL A 129 -5.93 -5.58 -19.19
N SER A 130 -7.12 -5.34 -19.74
CA SER A 130 -8.24 -6.30 -19.70
C SER A 130 -8.24 -7.29 -20.88
N HIS A 131 -7.20 -7.29 -21.70
CA HIS A 131 -7.02 -8.29 -22.75
C HIS A 131 -7.06 -9.71 -22.18
N GLY A 132 -7.57 -10.66 -22.97
CA GLY A 132 -7.79 -12.04 -22.54
C GLY A 132 -6.53 -12.73 -22.04
N SER A 133 -5.37 -12.45 -22.65
CA SER A 133 -4.09 -13.04 -22.24
C SER A 133 -3.68 -12.62 -20.81
N VAL A 134 -3.83 -11.34 -20.47
CA VAL A 134 -3.55 -10.84 -19.11
C VAL A 134 -4.51 -11.44 -18.09
N ARG A 135 -5.79 -11.56 -18.45
CA ARG A 135 -6.82 -12.15 -17.58
C ARG A 135 -6.56 -13.64 -17.31
N LEU A 136 -6.23 -14.40 -18.35
CA LEU A 136 -5.89 -15.83 -18.20
C LEU A 136 -4.60 -16.00 -17.40
N ALA A 137 -3.58 -15.18 -17.65
CA ALA A 137 -2.35 -15.19 -16.86
C ALA A 137 -2.63 -14.92 -15.36
N LEU A 138 -3.51 -13.95 -15.06
CA LEU A 138 -3.94 -13.67 -13.69
C LEU A 138 -4.68 -14.84 -13.04
N LEU A 139 -5.51 -15.59 -13.77
CA LEU A 139 -6.15 -16.81 -13.27
C LEU A 139 -5.11 -17.89 -12.93
N GLN A 140 -3.96 -17.89 -13.60
CA GLN A 140 -2.80 -18.74 -13.28
C GLN A 140 -1.89 -18.15 -12.19
N GLY A 141 -2.28 -17.03 -11.57
CA GLY A 141 -1.46 -16.32 -10.57
C GLY A 141 -0.21 -15.65 -11.15
N ARG A 142 -0.20 -15.34 -12.44
CA ARG A 142 0.95 -14.76 -13.16
C ARG A 142 0.72 -13.28 -13.46
N TRP A 143 1.67 -12.45 -13.03
CA TRP A 143 1.80 -11.04 -13.44
C TRP A 143 3.28 -10.78 -13.71
N ARG A 144 3.70 -10.97 -14.96
CA ARG A 144 5.11 -10.91 -15.34
C ARG A 144 5.34 -9.80 -16.34
N TYR A 145 6.14 -8.82 -15.94
CA TYR A 145 6.61 -7.79 -16.85
C TYR A 145 7.53 -8.38 -17.94
N THR A 146 7.37 -7.88 -19.15
CA THR A 146 8.10 -8.26 -20.36
C THR A 146 8.98 -7.10 -20.85
N PRO A 147 9.93 -7.34 -21.78
CA PRO A 147 10.67 -6.26 -22.42
C PRO A 147 9.81 -5.33 -23.29
N THR A 148 8.70 -5.84 -23.83
CA THR A 148 7.76 -5.14 -24.72
C THR A 148 6.36 -5.74 -24.53
N GLY A 149 5.32 -5.04 -25.00
CA GLY A 149 3.94 -5.56 -25.09
C GLY A 149 3.02 -5.08 -23.98
N LEU A 150 1.90 -5.77 -23.72
CA LEU A 150 0.85 -5.36 -22.78
C LEU A 150 1.39 -5.11 -21.37
N LEU A 151 2.32 -5.95 -20.94
CA LEU A 151 2.99 -5.87 -19.63
C LEU A 151 4.46 -5.43 -19.79
N ASP A 152 4.76 -4.50 -20.70
CA ASP A 152 6.07 -3.87 -20.75
C ASP A 152 6.51 -3.39 -19.36
N ARG A 153 7.76 -3.68 -18.99
CA ARG A 153 8.36 -3.30 -17.69
C ARG A 153 8.34 -1.80 -17.41
N THR A 154 8.19 -0.98 -18.43
CA THR A 154 8.13 0.48 -18.34
C THR A 154 6.70 1.00 -18.19
N HIS A 155 5.67 0.14 -18.31
CA HIS A 155 4.28 0.50 -18.04
C HIS A 155 4.04 0.62 -16.53
N ILE A 156 3.66 1.82 -16.10
CA ILE A 156 3.34 2.16 -14.72
C ILE A 156 1.87 2.58 -14.54
N ARG A 157 1.15 2.74 -15.65
CA ARG A 157 -0.31 2.93 -15.72
C ARG A 157 -0.92 1.89 -16.63
N PHE A 158 -2.11 1.42 -16.28
CA PHE A 158 -2.81 0.34 -16.99
C PHE A 158 -4.23 0.77 -17.31
N PHE A 159 -4.66 0.55 -18.55
CA PHE A 159 -5.95 1.02 -19.04
C PHE A 159 -6.86 -0.15 -19.41
N THR A 160 -8.10 -0.05 -18.97
CA THR A 160 -9.24 -0.75 -19.56
C THR A 160 -9.98 0.24 -20.45
N ARG A 161 -10.87 -0.25 -21.32
CA ARG A 161 -11.76 0.64 -22.08
C ARG A 161 -12.49 1.64 -21.18
N ARG A 162 -13.00 1.17 -20.04
CA ARG A 162 -13.76 1.99 -19.09
C ARG A 162 -12.89 3.08 -18.47
N SER A 163 -11.72 2.72 -17.94
CA SER A 163 -10.84 3.68 -17.28
C SER A 163 -10.23 4.69 -18.26
N LEU A 164 -10.02 4.30 -19.52
CA LEU A 164 -9.65 5.23 -20.60
C LEU A 164 -10.75 6.26 -20.84
N VAL A 165 -12.00 5.83 -21.02
CA VAL A 165 -13.14 6.74 -21.25
C VAL A 165 -13.37 7.66 -20.05
N GLU A 166 -13.28 7.14 -18.83
CA GLU A 166 -13.39 7.93 -17.60
C GLU A 166 -12.30 9.00 -17.54
N MET A 167 -11.04 8.64 -17.77
CA MET A 167 -9.91 9.59 -17.80
C MET A 167 -10.12 10.72 -18.81
N LEU A 168 -10.60 10.40 -20.03
CA LEU A 168 -10.88 11.41 -21.06
C LEU A 168 -12.02 12.33 -20.64
N THR A 169 -13.07 11.76 -20.05
CA THR A 169 -14.22 12.52 -19.55
C THR A 169 -13.82 13.50 -18.45
N ASP A 170 -12.94 13.07 -17.54
CA ASP A 170 -12.46 13.87 -16.40
C ASP A 170 -11.62 15.10 -16.81
N VAL A 171 -11.03 15.06 -18.01
CA VAL A 171 -10.32 16.22 -18.59
C VAL A 171 -11.19 17.04 -19.54
N GLY A 172 -12.49 16.73 -19.65
CA GLY A 172 -13.43 17.46 -20.51
C GLY A 172 -13.43 17.01 -21.97
N LEU A 173 -12.81 15.87 -22.28
CA LEU A 173 -12.88 15.27 -23.61
C LEU A 173 -14.07 14.31 -23.73
N GLN A 174 -14.61 14.20 -24.94
CA GLN A 174 -15.58 13.18 -25.33
C GLN A 174 -14.99 12.30 -26.43
N VAL A 175 -15.14 10.98 -26.28
CA VAL A 175 -14.75 10.02 -27.31
C VAL A 175 -15.62 10.19 -28.56
N VAL A 176 -14.96 10.39 -29.71
CA VAL A 176 -15.57 10.51 -31.04
C VAL A 176 -15.50 9.18 -31.77
N ARG A 177 -14.34 8.52 -31.75
CA ARG A 177 -14.13 7.18 -32.33
C ARG A 177 -13.25 6.36 -31.41
N LEU A 178 -13.55 5.07 -31.29
CA LEU A 178 -12.76 4.13 -30.52
C LEU A 178 -12.59 2.85 -31.34
N ARG A 179 -11.35 2.56 -31.69
CA ARG A 179 -10.91 1.37 -32.43
C ARG A 179 -9.92 0.59 -31.57
N GLY A 180 -9.46 -0.55 -32.08
CA GLY A 180 -8.35 -1.25 -31.47
C GLY A 180 -7.70 -2.25 -32.41
N THR A 181 -6.46 -2.60 -32.10
CA THR A 181 -5.79 -3.74 -32.72
C THR A 181 -6.26 -5.02 -32.06
N SER A 182 -6.24 -6.12 -32.81
CA SER A 182 -6.73 -7.42 -32.36
C SER A 182 -5.60 -8.43 -32.27
N ALA A 183 -5.58 -9.21 -31.18
CA ALA A 183 -4.74 -10.37 -30.99
C ALA A 183 -5.52 -11.45 -30.23
N ASP A 184 -5.26 -12.73 -30.51
CA ASP A 184 -5.89 -13.79 -29.75
C ASP A 184 -5.36 -13.85 -28.31
N ALA A 185 -6.21 -14.19 -27.35
CA ALA A 185 -5.83 -14.30 -25.93
C ALA A 185 -4.70 -15.32 -25.66
N LEU A 186 -4.45 -16.26 -26.58
CA LEU A 186 -3.34 -17.22 -26.50
C LEU A 186 -2.22 -16.92 -27.51
N GLY A 187 -2.33 -15.84 -28.28
CA GLY A 187 -1.44 -15.46 -29.37
C GLY A 187 -0.58 -14.23 -29.09
N THR A 188 -0.40 -13.86 -27.82
CA THR A 188 0.39 -12.68 -27.40
C THR A 188 1.69 -13.08 -26.69
N GLU A 189 2.55 -12.10 -26.43
CA GLU A 189 3.76 -12.21 -25.61
C GLU A 189 3.48 -12.52 -24.13
N VAL A 190 2.25 -12.32 -23.66
CA VAL A 190 1.82 -12.73 -22.31
C VAL A 190 1.68 -14.26 -22.27
N ALA A 191 2.57 -14.90 -21.51
CA ALA A 191 2.63 -16.36 -21.41
C ALA A 191 1.43 -16.94 -20.63
N VAL A 192 0.56 -17.64 -21.35
CA VAL A 192 -0.59 -18.37 -20.83
C VAL A 192 -0.42 -19.85 -21.16
N ASP A 193 -0.54 -20.72 -20.15
CA ASP A 193 -0.65 -22.16 -20.39
C ASP A 193 -2.12 -22.57 -20.33
N ALA A 194 -2.76 -22.71 -21.50
CA ALA A 194 -4.17 -23.05 -21.59
C ALA A 194 -4.50 -24.45 -21.05
N ALA A 195 -3.51 -25.36 -20.95
CA ALA A 195 -3.72 -26.71 -20.43
C ALA A 195 -3.84 -26.74 -18.90
N GLU A 196 -3.33 -25.72 -18.21
CA GLU A 196 -3.47 -25.55 -16.75
C GLU A 196 -4.79 -24.89 -16.33
N LEU A 197 -5.62 -24.48 -17.29
CA LEU A 197 -6.90 -23.81 -17.04
C LEU A 197 -8.07 -24.69 -17.51
N PRO A 198 -9.24 -24.64 -16.84
CA PRO A 198 -10.45 -25.26 -17.36
C PRO A 198 -10.79 -24.72 -18.75
N ALA A 199 -11.09 -25.60 -19.70
CA ALA A 199 -11.41 -25.21 -21.08
C ALA A 199 -12.54 -24.17 -21.15
N ASP A 200 -13.57 -24.34 -20.31
CA ASP A 200 -14.70 -23.42 -20.21
C ASP A 200 -14.28 -22.04 -19.72
N ALA A 201 -13.27 -21.94 -18.84
CA ALA A 201 -12.74 -20.66 -18.38
C ALA A 201 -11.99 -19.94 -19.51
N VAL A 202 -11.17 -20.67 -20.26
CA VAL A 202 -10.48 -20.13 -21.45
C VAL A 202 -11.48 -19.65 -22.49
N HIS A 203 -12.48 -20.47 -22.80
CA HIS A 203 -13.55 -20.15 -23.74
C HIS A 203 -14.35 -18.92 -23.30
N TRP A 204 -14.78 -18.91 -22.03
CA TRP A 204 -15.53 -17.80 -21.46
C TRP A 204 -14.73 -16.49 -21.52
N VAL A 205 -13.45 -16.48 -21.11
CA VAL A 205 -12.60 -15.27 -21.17
C VAL A 205 -12.48 -14.76 -22.60
N ARG A 206 -12.23 -15.64 -23.58
CA ARG A 206 -12.10 -15.27 -25.00
C ARG A 206 -13.37 -14.64 -25.58
N GLN A 207 -14.54 -14.97 -25.04
CA GLN A 207 -15.83 -14.39 -25.47
C GLN A 207 -16.16 -13.05 -24.81
N GLN A 208 -15.40 -12.64 -23.81
CA GLN A 208 -15.68 -11.39 -23.12
C GLN A 208 -15.34 -10.20 -24.00
N ARG A 209 -16.07 -9.10 -23.77
CA ARG A 209 -15.77 -7.83 -24.43
C ARG A 209 -14.30 -7.44 -24.21
N ASP A 210 -13.67 -6.93 -25.26
CA ASP A 210 -12.28 -6.48 -25.30
C ASP A 210 -11.24 -7.57 -25.00
N ALA A 211 -11.63 -8.86 -24.98
CA ALA A 211 -10.70 -9.96 -24.71
C ALA A 211 -9.72 -10.20 -25.87
N ASP A 212 -10.10 -9.81 -27.09
CA ASP A 212 -9.29 -9.86 -28.31
C ASP A 212 -8.68 -8.49 -28.65
N THR A 213 -9.11 -7.41 -28.00
CA THR A 213 -8.59 -6.07 -28.26
C THR A 213 -7.27 -5.89 -27.53
N TYR A 214 -6.18 -5.91 -28.29
CA TYR A 214 -4.83 -5.79 -27.77
C TYR A 214 -4.51 -4.36 -27.34
N GLN A 215 -4.80 -3.39 -28.21
CA GLN A 215 -4.54 -1.97 -27.95
C GLN A 215 -5.75 -1.14 -28.33
N PHE A 216 -6.10 -0.15 -27.51
CA PHE A 216 -7.15 0.81 -27.85
C PHE A 216 -6.54 1.98 -28.60
N VAL A 217 -7.18 2.40 -29.70
CA VAL A 217 -6.84 3.63 -30.42
C VAL A 217 -8.08 4.51 -30.50
N VAL A 218 -8.02 5.68 -29.86
CA VAL A 218 -9.18 6.55 -29.65
C VAL A 218 -8.93 7.94 -30.22
N SER A 219 -9.96 8.52 -30.82
CA SER A 219 -10.02 9.95 -31.13
C SER A 219 -11.06 10.60 -30.23
N ALA A 220 -10.69 11.70 -29.58
CA ALA A 220 -11.55 12.45 -28.67
C ALA A 220 -11.50 13.95 -28.96
N ALA A 221 -12.58 14.67 -28.67
CA ALA A 221 -12.69 16.12 -28.86
C ALA A 221 -13.15 16.80 -27.58
N LEU A 222 -12.90 18.10 -27.44
CA LEU A 222 -13.42 18.88 -26.31
C LEU A 222 -14.94 18.87 -26.30
N ARG A 223 -15.54 18.68 -25.12
CA ARG A 223 -16.99 18.78 -24.94
C ARG A 223 -17.46 20.22 -25.20
N PRO A 224 -18.57 20.44 -25.94
CA PRO A 224 -19.14 21.76 -26.10
C PRO A 224 -19.59 22.32 -24.74
N GLU A 225 -19.24 23.58 -24.44
CA GLU A 225 -19.77 24.28 -23.27
C GLU A 225 -21.27 24.55 -23.46
N GLY A 226 -22.14 24.00 -22.60
CA GLY A 226 -23.59 24.31 -22.58
C GLY A 226 -24.57 23.17 -22.83
N GLY A 227 -24.12 21.92 -22.92
CA GLY A 227 -25.01 20.75 -22.96
C GLY A 227 -25.45 20.30 -21.56
N ASP A 228 -26.46 20.94 -20.98
CA ASP A 228 -27.21 20.37 -19.85
C ASP A 228 -27.91 19.08 -20.33
N GLY A 229 -27.33 17.95 -19.95
CA GLY A 229 -27.82 16.62 -20.29
C GLY A 229 -27.47 15.65 -19.18
N ALA A 230 -28.21 15.75 -18.08
CA ALA A 230 -28.39 14.66 -17.14
C ALA A 230 -29.12 13.52 -17.86
N ASP A 231 -28.38 12.73 -18.65
CA ASP A 231 -28.69 11.36 -19.03
C ASP A 231 -27.41 10.76 -19.61
N GLY A 232 -26.75 9.93 -18.79
CA GLY A 232 -25.44 9.31 -19.05
C GLY A 232 -25.49 8.22 -20.12
N THR A 233 -25.95 8.57 -21.33
CA THR A 233 -25.84 7.69 -22.50
C THR A 233 -24.87 8.31 -23.48
N THR A 234 -23.57 8.08 -23.24
CA THR A 234 -22.53 8.32 -24.23
C THR A 234 -22.84 7.44 -25.44
N VAL A 235 -23.40 8.02 -26.50
CA VAL A 235 -23.54 7.34 -27.80
C VAL A 235 -22.13 7.19 -28.36
N VAL A 236 -21.47 6.09 -27.99
CA VAL A 236 -20.33 5.57 -28.73
C VAL A 236 -20.91 5.11 -30.06
N GLN A 237 -20.63 5.82 -31.16
CA GLN A 237 -20.83 5.24 -32.48
C GLN A 237 -19.87 4.06 -32.60
N GLU A 238 -20.36 2.85 -32.31
CA GLU A 238 -19.68 1.60 -32.61
C GLU A 238 -19.63 1.44 -34.13
N THR A 239 -18.57 1.94 -34.76
CA THR A 239 -18.24 1.53 -36.14
C THR A 239 -17.69 0.12 -36.06
N ARG A 240 -18.57 -0.87 -36.26
CA ARG A 240 -18.21 -2.26 -36.52
C ARG A 240 -17.30 -2.28 -37.75
N ILE A 241 -16.12 -2.87 -37.60
CA ILE A 241 -15.20 -3.09 -38.72
C ILE A 241 -15.90 -4.05 -39.69
N GLU A 242 -16.34 -3.55 -40.84
CA GLU A 242 -16.74 -4.40 -41.95
C GLU A 242 -15.49 -5.01 -42.57
N LEU A 243 -15.20 -6.26 -42.18
CA LEU A 243 -14.25 -7.10 -42.90
C LEU A 243 -14.87 -7.43 -44.27
N SER A 244 -14.30 -6.85 -45.33
CA SER A 244 -14.60 -7.18 -46.72
C SER A 244 -14.49 -8.69 -46.94
N THR A 245 -15.62 -9.33 -47.23
CA THR A 245 -15.66 -10.67 -47.85
C THR A 245 -16.34 -10.57 -49.22
N THR A 246 -15.76 -11.31 -50.17
CA THR A 246 -15.93 -11.37 -51.63
C THR A 246 -17.40 -11.55 -52.12
N PRO A 247 -17.72 -11.28 -53.41
CA PRO A 247 -19.08 -11.02 -53.87
C PRO A 247 -19.98 -12.27 -53.94
N ALA A 248 -21.26 -12.04 -53.64
CA ALA A 248 -22.33 -13.02 -53.51
C ALA A 248 -22.77 -13.69 -54.84
N ALA A 249 -23.17 -14.95 -54.72
CA ALA A 249 -23.76 -15.81 -55.75
C ALA A 249 -25.24 -15.42 -56.04
N PRO A 250 -25.87 -15.90 -57.14
CA PRO A 250 -27.17 -15.39 -57.63
C PRO A 250 -28.37 -15.79 -56.74
N PRO A 251 -29.51 -15.10 -56.84
CA PRO A 251 -30.61 -15.21 -55.87
C PRO A 251 -31.31 -16.57 -55.94
N ARG A 252 -31.55 -17.17 -54.77
CA ARG A 252 -32.23 -18.46 -54.59
C ARG A 252 -33.74 -18.26 -54.35
N ASP A 253 -34.49 -19.35 -54.52
CA ASP A 253 -35.95 -19.39 -54.41
C ASP A 253 -36.45 -19.02 -52.99
N VAL A 254 -37.28 -17.98 -52.92
CA VAL A 254 -37.76 -17.33 -51.68
C VAL A 254 -38.54 -18.28 -50.77
N HIS A 255 -39.22 -19.29 -51.33
CA HIS A 255 -39.94 -20.28 -50.53
C HIS A 255 -38.99 -21.23 -49.79
N THR A 256 -37.85 -21.55 -50.40
CA THR A 256 -36.80 -22.36 -49.78
C THR A 256 -36.10 -21.55 -48.68
N GLU A 257 -35.82 -20.28 -48.93
CA GLU A 257 -35.23 -19.37 -47.92
C GLU A 257 -36.14 -19.17 -46.69
N LEU A 258 -37.46 -19.03 -46.89
CA LEU A 258 -38.39 -18.89 -45.77
C LEU A 258 -38.49 -20.17 -44.93
N ALA A 259 -38.44 -21.34 -45.58
CA ALA A 259 -38.44 -22.63 -44.89
C ALA A 259 -37.15 -22.85 -44.09
N GLU A 260 -36.00 -22.52 -44.67
CA GLU A 260 -34.68 -22.56 -44.00
C GLU A 260 -34.61 -21.56 -42.84
N ALA A 261 -35.07 -20.32 -43.04
CA ALA A 261 -35.11 -19.31 -42.00
C ALA A 261 -36.03 -19.70 -40.83
N THR A 262 -37.17 -20.32 -41.11
CA THR A 262 -38.10 -20.81 -40.08
C THR A 262 -37.49 -21.97 -39.28
N SER A 263 -36.77 -22.88 -39.96
CA SER A 263 -36.03 -23.97 -39.33
C SER A 263 -34.88 -23.44 -38.45
N HIS A 264 -34.12 -22.45 -38.94
CA HIS A 264 -33.06 -21.79 -38.17
C HIS A 264 -33.61 -21.05 -36.95
N LEU A 265 -34.75 -20.37 -37.06
CA LEU A 265 -35.40 -19.73 -35.92
C LEU A 265 -35.90 -20.73 -34.88
N ALA A 266 -36.39 -21.90 -35.30
CA ALA A 266 -36.78 -22.97 -34.39
C ALA A 266 -35.55 -23.56 -33.67
N GLY A 267 -34.44 -23.76 -34.37
CA GLY A 267 -33.15 -24.19 -33.80
C GLY A 267 -32.61 -23.17 -32.79
N ALA A 268 -32.54 -21.90 -33.18
CA ALA A 268 -32.08 -20.81 -32.31
C ALA A 268 -32.95 -20.68 -31.05
N ARG A 269 -34.27 -20.92 -31.15
CA ARG A 269 -35.17 -20.90 -29.99
C ARG A 269 -34.93 -22.07 -29.04
N ALA A 270 -34.67 -23.26 -29.57
CA ALA A 270 -34.30 -24.42 -28.75
C ALA A 270 -32.96 -24.22 -28.03
N GLU A 271 -31.98 -23.60 -28.69
CA GLU A 271 -30.71 -23.22 -28.08
C GLU A 271 -30.90 -22.18 -26.96
N VAL A 272 -31.73 -21.17 -27.18
CA VAL A 272 -32.05 -20.17 -26.13
C VAL A 272 -32.72 -20.81 -24.92
N ASP A 273 -33.64 -21.75 -25.12
CA ASP A 273 -34.31 -22.45 -24.01
C ASP A 273 -33.35 -23.41 -23.27
N ALA A 274 -32.41 -24.03 -23.97
CA ALA A 274 -31.34 -24.83 -23.35
C ALA A 274 -30.42 -23.95 -22.50
N VAL A 275 -29.96 -22.82 -23.02
CA VAL A 275 -29.12 -21.85 -22.29
C VAL A 275 -29.85 -21.29 -21.07
N ARG A 276 -31.16 -21.08 -21.14
CA ARG A 276 -31.97 -20.69 -19.97
C ARG A 276 -31.99 -21.76 -18.89
N GLY A 277 -32.13 -23.03 -19.26
CA GLY A 277 -32.07 -24.15 -18.33
C GLY A 277 -30.72 -24.25 -17.62
N GLU A 278 -29.63 -24.08 -18.37
CA GLU A 278 -28.26 -24.03 -17.81
C GLU A 278 -28.08 -22.83 -16.87
N LEU A 279 -28.59 -21.65 -17.26
CA LEU A 279 -28.53 -20.45 -16.42
C LEU A 279 -29.27 -20.62 -15.09
N ASP A 280 -30.43 -21.27 -15.10
CA ASP A 280 -31.21 -21.54 -13.89
C ASP A 280 -30.52 -22.58 -12.99
N ALA A 281 -29.85 -23.58 -13.56
CA ALA A 281 -29.01 -24.51 -12.80
C ALA A 281 -27.83 -23.79 -12.13
N VAL A 282 -27.11 -22.94 -12.87
CA VAL A 282 -25.99 -22.14 -12.35
C VAL A 282 -26.45 -21.17 -11.25
N ARG A 283 -27.65 -20.58 -11.38
CA ARG A 283 -28.24 -19.75 -10.32
C ARG A 283 -28.49 -20.56 -9.05
N GLY A 284 -28.99 -21.78 -9.16
CA GLY A 284 -29.18 -22.69 -8.03
C GLY A 284 -27.86 -23.00 -7.31
N GLU A 285 -26.80 -23.30 -8.07
CA GLU A 285 -25.46 -23.53 -7.51
C GLU A 285 -24.90 -22.27 -6.83
N LEU A 286 -25.07 -21.09 -7.43
CA LEU A 286 -24.63 -19.82 -6.87
C LEU A 286 -25.33 -19.52 -5.54
N ASP A 287 -26.62 -19.80 -5.43
CA ASP A 287 -27.37 -19.60 -4.19
C ASP A 287 -26.93 -20.57 -3.08
N ALA A 288 -26.58 -21.82 -3.42
CA ALA A 288 -25.97 -22.76 -2.48
C ALA A 288 -24.61 -22.25 -1.98
N VAL A 289 -23.73 -21.80 -2.88
CA VAL A 289 -22.42 -21.22 -2.52
C VAL A 289 -22.57 -19.98 -1.63
N ARG A 290 -23.57 -19.13 -1.90
CA ARG A 290 -23.87 -17.95 -1.06
C ARG A 290 -24.30 -18.35 0.35
N ALA A 291 -25.09 -19.41 0.49
CA ALA A 291 -25.49 -19.93 1.79
C ALA A 291 -24.27 -20.45 2.58
N ASP A 292 -23.39 -21.20 1.92
CA ASP A 292 -22.15 -21.71 2.52
C ASP A 292 -21.21 -20.58 2.96
N LEU A 293 -21.06 -19.55 2.12
CA LEU A 293 -20.26 -18.37 2.45
C LEU A 293 -20.84 -17.61 3.66
N GLY A 294 -22.18 -17.52 3.74
CA GLY A 294 -22.89 -16.97 4.89
C GLY A 294 -22.57 -17.74 6.18
N GLY A 295 -22.59 -19.07 6.11
CA GLY A 295 -22.21 -19.97 7.21
C GLY A 295 -20.76 -19.79 7.64
N ALA A 296 -19.82 -19.79 6.69
CA ALA A 296 -18.40 -19.59 6.96
C ALA A 296 -18.12 -18.23 7.63
N ARG A 297 -18.78 -17.17 7.16
CA ARG A 297 -18.66 -15.82 7.75
C ARG A 297 -19.18 -15.77 9.19
N ALA A 298 -20.27 -16.47 9.50
CA ALA A 298 -20.78 -16.58 10.86
C ALA A 298 -19.77 -17.30 11.78
N THR A 299 -19.16 -18.39 11.30
CA THR A 299 -18.11 -19.13 12.03
C THR A 299 -16.87 -18.28 12.28
N ILE A 300 -16.37 -17.57 11.27
CA ILE A 300 -15.23 -16.65 11.42
C ILE A 300 -15.53 -15.57 12.47
N THR A 301 -16.74 -15.03 12.45
CA THR A 301 -17.17 -14.00 13.42
C THR A 301 -17.19 -14.56 14.85
N ALA A 302 -17.65 -15.80 15.04
CA ALA A 302 -17.65 -16.47 16.33
C ALA A 302 -16.21 -16.72 16.84
N LEU A 303 -15.34 -17.29 16.00
CA LEU A 303 -13.93 -17.54 16.34
C LEU A 303 -13.18 -16.25 16.68
N ARG A 304 -13.45 -15.15 15.96
CA ARG A 304 -12.84 -13.85 16.25
C ARG A 304 -13.26 -13.32 17.62
N ARG A 305 -14.52 -13.52 18.03
CA ARG A 305 -15.01 -13.12 19.35
C ARG A 305 -14.32 -13.92 20.45
N GLU A 306 -14.16 -15.22 20.27
CA GLU A 306 -13.45 -16.08 21.21
C GLU A 306 -11.98 -15.69 21.36
N ALA A 307 -11.28 -15.46 20.24
CA ALA A 307 -9.88 -15.02 20.25
C ALA A 307 -9.68 -13.68 20.96
N LEU A 308 -10.61 -12.72 20.78
CA LEU A 308 -10.58 -11.46 21.53
C LEU A 308 -10.77 -11.69 23.04
N GLY A 309 -11.68 -12.57 23.43
CA GLY A 309 -11.88 -12.94 24.84
C GLY A 309 -10.63 -13.58 25.47
N GLN A 310 -9.96 -14.47 24.74
CA GLN A 310 -8.70 -15.07 25.19
C GLN A 310 -7.58 -14.03 25.33
N ARG A 311 -7.47 -13.09 24.38
CA ARG A 311 -6.50 -11.99 24.45
C ARG A 311 -6.73 -11.12 25.68
N ASP A 312 -7.97 -10.73 25.94
CA ASP A 312 -8.30 -9.87 27.09
C ASP A 312 -8.04 -10.60 28.42
N PHE A 313 -8.25 -11.92 28.48
CA PHE A 313 -7.86 -12.75 29.62
C PHE A 313 -6.34 -12.75 29.86
N VAL A 314 -5.53 -12.91 28.80
CA VAL A 314 -4.06 -12.86 28.90
C VAL A 314 -3.59 -11.51 29.41
N ILE A 315 -4.12 -10.40 28.88
CA ILE A 315 -3.82 -9.04 29.33
C ILE A 315 -4.13 -8.89 30.83
N GLY A 316 -5.26 -9.44 31.29
CA GLY A 316 -5.63 -9.46 32.71
C GLY A 316 -4.63 -10.20 33.59
N CYS A 317 -4.19 -11.39 33.15
CA CYS A 317 -3.16 -12.17 33.83
C CYS A 317 -1.82 -11.44 33.90
N GLU A 318 -1.37 -10.82 32.80
CA GLU A 318 -0.12 -10.05 32.76
C GLU A 318 -0.17 -8.86 33.73
N ALA A 319 -1.30 -8.14 33.79
CA ALA A 319 -1.48 -7.06 34.73
C ALA A 319 -1.44 -7.54 36.20
N GLN A 320 -1.99 -8.73 36.49
CA GLN A 320 -1.91 -9.33 37.83
C GLN A 320 -0.49 -9.73 38.19
N VAL A 321 0.25 -10.36 37.27
CA VAL A 321 1.67 -10.69 37.47
C VAL A 321 2.50 -9.42 37.68
N GLY A 322 2.20 -8.34 36.96
CA GLY A 322 2.83 -7.03 37.15
C GLY A 322 2.63 -6.49 38.57
N ARG A 323 1.40 -6.54 39.10
CA ARG A 323 1.11 -6.15 40.49
C ARG A 323 1.86 -7.00 41.50
N MET A 324 1.86 -8.32 41.33
CA MET A 324 2.58 -9.23 42.21
C MET A 324 4.08 -8.96 42.23
N ARG A 325 4.70 -8.70 41.07
CA ARG A 325 6.13 -8.32 40.98
C ARG A 325 6.42 -7.02 41.73
N TYR A 326 5.54 -6.04 41.62
CA TYR A 326 5.66 -4.78 42.35
C TYR A 326 5.59 -5.00 43.87
N ASP A 327 4.60 -5.75 44.35
CA ASP A 327 4.42 -6.03 45.77
C ASP A 327 5.61 -6.80 46.36
N VAL A 328 6.12 -7.80 45.63
CA VAL A 328 7.35 -8.52 46.00
C VAL A 328 8.54 -7.57 46.06
N GLY A 329 8.68 -6.67 45.08
CA GLY A 329 9.74 -5.65 45.08
C GLY A 329 9.69 -4.75 46.32
N GLN A 330 8.52 -4.28 46.72
CA GLN A 330 8.32 -3.47 47.94
C GLN A 330 8.65 -4.26 49.22
N ALA A 331 8.22 -5.52 49.29
CA ALA A 331 8.52 -6.39 50.42
C ALA A 331 10.02 -6.65 50.56
N VAL A 332 10.72 -6.89 49.44
CA VAL A 332 12.18 -7.05 49.41
C VAL A 332 12.89 -5.78 49.86
N ALA A 333 12.49 -4.61 49.35
CA ALA A 333 13.08 -3.33 49.76
C ALA A 333 12.94 -3.09 51.28
N THR A 334 11.73 -3.33 51.80
CA THR A 334 11.45 -3.24 53.25
C THR A 334 12.33 -4.21 54.06
N ALA A 335 12.49 -5.44 53.59
CA ALA A 335 13.33 -6.43 54.27
C ALA A 335 14.82 -6.06 54.27
N VAL A 336 15.31 -5.45 53.19
CA VAL A 336 16.69 -4.94 53.09
C VAL A 336 16.93 -3.81 54.08
N GLU A 337 16.00 -2.86 54.20
CA GLU A 337 16.07 -1.77 55.18
C GLU A 337 16.05 -2.30 56.62
N ALA A 338 15.11 -3.20 56.94
CA ALA A 338 15.03 -3.82 58.27
C ALA A 338 16.33 -4.57 58.64
N ARG A 339 16.97 -5.25 57.67
CA ARG A 339 18.26 -5.91 57.87
C ARG A 339 19.39 -4.92 58.13
N ARG A 340 19.38 -3.76 57.46
CA ARG A 340 20.36 -2.70 57.67
C ARG A 340 20.25 -2.12 59.07
N ASP A 341 19.03 -1.81 59.51
CA ASP A 341 18.75 -1.28 60.85
C ASP A 341 19.15 -2.28 61.95
N ALA A 342 18.84 -3.56 61.76
CA ALA A 342 19.26 -4.61 62.68
C ALA A 342 20.79 -4.73 62.79
N THR A 343 21.49 -4.64 61.66
CA THR A 343 22.97 -4.62 61.63
C THR A 343 23.54 -3.43 62.39
N TYR A 344 22.95 -2.24 62.20
CA TYR A 344 23.36 -1.02 62.90
C TYR A 344 23.12 -1.14 64.41
N ALA A 345 21.93 -1.58 64.84
CA ALA A 345 21.61 -1.78 66.24
C ALA A 345 22.54 -2.81 66.90
N HIS A 346 22.90 -3.88 66.18
CA HIS A 346 23.86 -4.88 66.65
C HIS A 346 25.26 -4.26 66.86
N SER A 347 25.72 -3.39 65.96
CA SER A 347 26.99 -2.68 66.11
C SER A 347 27.01 -1.75 67.33
N GLU A 348 25.93 -0.98 67.55
CA GLU A 348 25.83 -0.09 68.71
C GLU A 348 25.78 -0.85 70.03
N LEU A 349 25.07 -1.98 70.09
CA LEU A 349 25.06 -2.85 71.26
C LEU A 349 26.46 -3.41 71.55
N ALA A 350 27.19 -3.85 70.51
CA ALA A 350 28.56 -4.35 70.67
C ALA A 350 29.51 -3.28 71.24
N LYS A 351 29.39 -2.03 70.79
CA LYS A 351 30.14 -0.88 71.36
C LYS A 351 29.78 -0.65 72.82
N SER A 352 28.49 -0.61 73.15
CA SER A 352 28.03 -0.39 74.52
C SER A 352 28.51 -1.49 75.48
N ILE A 353 28.52 -2.76 75.04
CA ILE A 353 29.08 -3.87 75.80
C ILE A 353 30.59 -3.66 76.04
N ALA A 354 31.34 -3.28 75.00
CA ALA A 354 32.78 -3.04 75.12
C ALA A 354 33.10 -1.87 76.07
N ASP A 355 32.33 -0.78 75.99
CA ASP A 355 32.45 0.38 76.90
C ASP A 355 32.16 -0.02 78.35
N SER A 356 31.10 -0.81 78.57
CA SER A 356 30.78 -1.35 79.89
C SER A 356 31.90 -2.23 80.43
N GLN A 357 32.45 -3.13 79.61
CA GLN A 357 33.58 -3.99 80.01
C GLN A 357 34.83 -3.18 80.37
N ASN A 358 35.14 -2.13 79.62
CA ASN A 358 36.25 -1.23 79.91
C ASN A 358 36.03 -0.43 81.20
N ALA A 359 34.80 0.05 81.45
CA ALA A 359 34.45 0.74 82.69
C ALA A 359 34.60 -0.19 83.90
N HIS A 360 34.13 -1.43 83.80
CA HIS A 360 34.32 -2.45 84.83
C HIS A 360 35.80 -2.72 85.11
N ARG A 361 36.64 -2.80 84.08
CA ARG A 361 38.11 -2.98 84.23
C ARG A 361 38.75 -1.83 85.00
N ARG A 362 38.45 -0.58 84.62
CA ARG A 362 38.97 0.63 85.31
C ARG A 362 38.53 0.71 86.77
N LEU A 363 37.28 0.33 87.06
CA LEU A 363 36.77 0.23 88.43
C LEU A 363 37.55 -0.81 89.24
N ALA A 364 37.82 -1.98 88.67
CA ALA A 364 38.62 -3.01 89.33
C ALA A 364 40.06 -2.54 89.60
N GLU A 365 40.70 -1.87 88.64
CA GLU A 365 42.03 -1.26 88.80
C GLU A 365 42.04 -0.21 89.92
N THR A 366 41.05 0.70 89.94
CA THR A 366 40.93 1.73 90.99
C THR A 366 40.72 1.12 92.37
N ILE A 367 39.91 0.06 92.47
CA ILE A 367 39.69 -0.67 93.72
C ILE A 367 41.01 -1.29 94.21
N ALA A 368 41.79 -1.90 93.31
CA ALA A 368 43.08 -2.47 93.63
C ALA A 368 44.07 -1.39 94.12
N GLU A 369 44.15 -0.25 93.44
CA GLU A 369 44.99 0.88 93.85
C GLU A 369 44.62 1.41 95.24
N LEU A 370 43.32 1.57 95.52
CA LEU A 370 42.83 2.01 96.84
C LEU A 370 43.14 0.99 97.94
N GLN A 371 43.06 -0.30 97.63
CA GLN A 371 43.44 -1.37 98.56
C GLN A 371 44.96 -1.34 98.83
N GLU A 372 45.80 -1.16 97.81
CA GLU A 372 47.25 -1.02 97.99
C GLU A 372 47.63 0.26 98.76
N ALA A 373 46.98 1.39 98.47
CA ALA A 373 47.19 2.64 99.20
C ALA A 373 46.83 2.48 100.69
N ARG A 374 45.74 1.77 100.98
CA ARG A 374 45.34 1.41 102.34
C ARG A 374 46.40 0.54 103.04
N LEU A 375 46.97 -0.45 102.34
CA LEU A 375 48.05 -1.30 102.86
C LEU A 375 49.34 -0.51 103.12
N ARG A 376 49.71 0.43 102.24
CA ARG A 376 50.89 1.31 102.42
C ARG A 376 50.73 2.32 103.55
N SER A 377 49.51 2.75 103.86
CA SER A 377 49.22 3.77 104.89
C SER A 377 49.20 3.26 106.33
N GLY A 378 49.39 1.96 106.57
CA GLY A 378 49.69 1.38 107.90
C GLY A 378 48.97 2.02 109.10
N GLY A 379 47.64 1.92 109.21
CA GLY A 379 46.92 2.34 110.42
C GLY A 379 45.47 2.82 110.17
N PRO A 380 44.57 2.78 111.18
CA PRO A 380 43.12 2.84 110.98
C PRO A 380 42.68 4.22 110.46
N GLY A 381 41.84 4.20 109.43
CA GLY A 381 41.51 5.38 108.63
C GLY A 381 40.69 6.45 109.37
N PRO A 382 40.57 7.66 108.79
CA PRO A 382 39.62 8.65 109.24
C PRO A 382 38.27 8.51 108.50
N ARG A 383 37.19 8.68 109.28
CA ARG A 383 35.79 8.80 108.87
C ARG A 383 35.56 10.03 107.94
N PRO A 384 34.46 10.04 107.15
CA PRO A 384 34.44 10.68 105.85
C PRO A 384 34.17 12.19 105.93
N GLY A 385 35.13 13.00 105.49
CA GLY A 385 34.92 14.41 105.16
C GLY A 385 34.34 14.55 103.75
N GLY A 386 33.04 14.86 103.66
CA GLY A 386 32.22 14.87 102.44
C GLY A 386 32.55 15.91 101.35
N GLY A 387 33.78 16.41 101.27
CA GLY A 387 34.18 17.44 100.30
C GLY A 387 35.01 16.96 99.10
N ARG A 388 35.78 15.87 99.24
CA ARG A 388 36.78 15.47 98.21
C ARG A 388 36.40 14.25 97.36
N VAL A 389 35.42 13.46 97.78
CA VAL A 389 34.92 12.30 96.99
C VAL A 389 34.00 12.73 95.83
N ARG A 390 33.40 13.93 95.92
CA ARG A 390 32.53 14.46 94.86
C ARG A 390 33.29 14.96 93.62
N SER A 391 34.57 15.32 93.72
CA SER A 391 35.33 15.76 92.53
C SER A 391 35.91 14.59 91.74
N ALA A 392 36.39 13.52 92.40
CA ALA A 392 36.90 12.33 91.73
C ALA A 392 35.79 11.53 91.01
N ALA A 393 34.58 11.45 91.61
CA ALA A 393 33.43 10.82 90.96
C ALA A 393 32.90 11.61 89.74
N ARG A 394 33.16 12.94 89.67
CA ARG A 394 32.84 13.76 88.50
C ARG A 394 33.89 13.70 87.39
N SER A 395 35.15 13.40 87.69
CA SER A 395 36.18 13.27 86.65
C SER A 395 36.24 11.88 86.00
N LEU A 396 35.73 10.85 86.68
CA LEU A 396 35.60 9.49 86.13
C LEU A 396 34.38 9.31 85.20
N LEU A 397 33.37 10.18 85.33
CA LEU A 397 32.24 10.29 84.41
C LEU A 397 32.52 11.45 83.45
N GLY A 398 33.15 11.15 82.31
CA GLY A 398 33.34 12.11 81.22
C GLY A 398 32.02 12.70 80.70
N PRO A 399 32.05 13.66 79.74
CA PRO A 399 30.90 14.44 79.30
C PRO A 399 29.78 13.62 78.63
N THR A 400 29.96 12.32 78.43
CA THR A 400 28.89 11.39 78.08
C THR A 400 28.13 11.00 79.34
N GLY A 401 27.24 11.90 79.79
CA GLY A 401 26.18 11.53 80.71
C GLY A 401 25.50 10.26 80.18
N TRP A 402 25.37 9.25 81.04
CA TRP A 402 24.53 8.09 80.79
C TRP A 402 23.09 8.57 80.52
N ARG A 403 22.80 8.90 79.27
CA ARG A 403 21.44 8.84 78.76
C ARG A 403 21.25 7.38 78.42
N VAL A 404 20.53 6.68 79.29
CA VAL A 404 19.74 5.55 78.81
C VAL A 404 18.82 6.15 77.76
N ALA A 405 19.21 6.04 76.49
CA ALA A 405 18.28 6.26 75.41
C ALA A 405 17.28 5.10 75.51
N THR A 406 16.23 5.28 76.29
CA THR A 406 14.98 4.57 76.10
C THR A 406 14.42 5.04 74.76
N THR A 407 15.03 4.62 73.66
CA THR A 407 14.40 4.69 72.35
C THR A 407 13.25 3.70 72.45
N PRO A 408 11.98 4.12 72.39
CA PRO A 408 10.90 3.17 72.37
C PRO A 408 11.06 2.37 71.09
N VAL A 409 11.31 1.06 71.23
CA VAL A 409 11.16 0.12 70.12
C VAL A 409 9.68 0.19 69.73
N ARG A 410 9.35 1.02 68.75
CA ARG A 410 8.07 0.94 68.05
C ARG A 410 8.09 -0.36 67.27
N VAL A 411 7.69 -1.44 67.93
CA VAL A 411 7.22 -2.65 67.25
C VAL A 411 6.04 -2.20 66.39
N ALA A 412 6.26 -2.04 65.09
CA ALA A 412 5.20 -1.79 64.14
C ALA A 412 4.29 -3.04 64.09
N ARG A 413 3.26 -3.05 64.95
CA ARG A 413 2.08 -3.90 64.75
C ARG A 413 1.26 -3.34 63.58
N ARG A 414 1.55 -3.84 62.38
CA ARG A 414 0.66 -3.94 61.21
C ARG A 414 1.29 -5.08 60.41
N VAL A 415 0.71 -6.27 60.31
CA VAL A 415 -0.49 -6.59 59.54
C VAL A 415 -1.09 -7.91 60.06
N VAL A 416 -2.29 -7.85 60.66
CA VAL A 416 -3.32 -8.90 60.53
C VAL A 416 -4.66 -8.17 60.48
N ARG A 417 -5.15 -7.92 59.27
CA ARG A 417 -6.58 -7.80 58.90
C ARG A 417 -6.63 -7.54 57.40
N GLY A 418 -6.90 -8.60 56.65
CA GLY A 418 -7.01 -8.58 55.19
C GLY A 418 -6.97 -9.98 54.57
N ALA A 419 -7.59 -10.96 55.25
CA ALA A 419 -7.96 -12.24 54.65
C ALA A 419 -9.47 -12.40 54.86
N ARG A 420 -10.24 -11.88 53.90
CA ARG A 420 -11.53 -12.39 53.43
C ARG A 420 -11.71 -11.92 52.01
#